data_AF-A0A533ZEX9-F1
#
_entry.id   AF-A0A533ZEX9-F1
#
_cell.length_a   1.000
_cell.length_b   1.000
_cell.length_c   1.000
_cell.angle_alpha   90.00
_cell.angle_beta   90.00
_cell.angle_gamma   90.00
#
_symmetry.space_group_name_H-M   'P 1'
#
loop_
_entity.id
_entity.type
_entity.pdbx_description
1 polymer ?
#
loop_
_entity_poly.entity_id
_entity_poly.type
_entity_poly.pdbx_seq_one_letter_code
_entity_poly.pdbx_strand_id
1 'polypeptide(L)'
;MKLGVVSLLNHKAQPATNSAESGRPEAVARDRGRGPVAPGLKRVPPVTGLTLVVGQSLFHSGKLSTRSKGLLQIQATGALGLNPADAGRLGIADGDCVRLSNGLGQMTTTVKLLDRVPEGLALFPEHFDEDARRLLSVSTDPQTQVPYFKTTQVKVEKIENR
;
A
#
# COMPACT_ATOMS: atom_id res chain seq x y z
N MET A 1 -51.14 -12.12 17.87
CA MET A 1 -51.10 -13.13 16.78
C MET A 1 -49.64 -13.51 16.51
N LYS A 2 -49.42 -14.75 16.08
CA LYS A 2 -48.29 -15.65 16.40
C LYS A 2 -46.89 -15.24 15.90
N LEU A 3 -45.89 -15.55 16.74
CA LEU A 3 -44.48 -15.80 16.41
C LEU A 3 -44.36 -16.93 15.37
N GLY A 4 -43.50 -16.74 14.36
CA GLY A 4 -43.08 -17.78 13.42
C GLY A 4 -41.57 -18.00 13.52
N VAL A 5 -41.17 -19.01 14.29
CA VAL A 5 -39.81 -19.56 14.33
C VAL A 5 -39.69 -20.55 13.17
N VAL A 6 -38.78 -20.31 12.23
CA VAL A 6 -38.44 -21.29 11.19
C VAL A 6 -37.09 -21.91 11.54
N SER A 7 -37.19 -23.10 12.14
CA SER A 7 -36.12 -24.08 12.29
C SER A 7 -36.01 -24.89 11.00
N LEU A 8 -34.81 -24.99 10.43
CA LEU A 8 -34.51 -26.03 9.44
C LEU A 8 -33.10 -26.60 9.68
N LEU A 9 -33.13 -27.72 10.41
CA LEU A 9 -32.55 -29.01 10.05
C LEU A 9 -31.02 -29.15 9.96
N ASN A 10 -30.54 -29.70 11.08
CA ASN A 10 -29.25 -30.30 11.35
C ASN A 10 -29.03 -31.54 10.46
N HIS A 11 -28.07 -31.51 9.53
CA HIS A 11 -27.61 -32.73 8.84
C HIS A 11 -26.52 -33.40 9.68
N LYS A 12 -26.84 -34.59 10.22
CA LYS A 12 -25.90 -35.50 10.88
C LYS A 12 -24.78 -35.89 9.91
N ALA A 13 -23.53 -35.57 10.27
CA ALA A 13 -22.35 -36.15 9.64
C ALA A 13 -22.24 -37.64 10.03
N GLN A 14 -22.08 -38.52 9.04
CA GLN A 14 -21.68 -39.91 9.25
C GLN A 14 -20.15 -39.99 9.28
N PRO A 15 -19.55 -40.85 10.13
CA PRO A 15 -18.10 -40.98 10.21
C PRO A 15 -17.59 -41.85 9.05
N ALA A 16 -16.71 -41.29 8.22
CA ALA A 16 -15.95 -42.07 7.25
C ALA A 16 -14.80 -42.79 7.96
N THR A 17 -14.83 -44.11 7.92
CA THR A 17 -13.82 -45.02 8.47
C THR A 17 -12.52 -44.93 7.67
N ASN A 18 -11.41 -44.82 8.39
CA ASN A 18 -10.05 -44.75 7.88
C ASN A 18 -9.55 -46.15 7.48
N SER A 19 -9.15 -46.36 6.23
CA SER A 19 -8.38 -47.54 5.79
C SER A 19 -7.78 -47.28 4.41
N ALA A 20 -6.51 -46.86 4.37
CA ALA A 20 -5.50 -47.28 3.39
C ALA A 20 -4.23 -46.45 3.58
N GLU A 21 -3.27 -47.02 4.30
CA GLU A 21 -1.86 -46.67 4.09
C GLU A 21 -1.50 -46.96 2.63
N SER A 22 -1.05 -45.94 1.91
CA SER A 22 -0.11 -46.14 0.81
C SER A 22 0.80 -44.92 0.69
N GLY A 23 2.07 -45.20 0.45
CA GLY A 23 3.26 -44.37 0.70
C GLY A 23 3.14 -42.86 0.45
N ARG A 24 3.57 -42.09 1.45
CA ARG A 24 4.00 -40.70 1.23
C ARG A 24 5.34 -40.74 0.49
N PRO A 25 5.48 -40.14 -0.71
CA PRO A 25 6.80 -39.84 -1.23
C PRO A 25 7.45 -38.79 -0.31
N GLU A 26 8.73 -38.99 0.03
CA GLU A 26 9.52 -38.03 0.78
C GLU A 26 9.43 -36.64 0.15
N ALA A 27 9.22 -35.62 0.99
CA ALA A 27 9.18 -34.24 0.55
C ALA A 27 10.58 -33.84 0.06
N VAL A 28 10.77 -33.84 -1.26
CA VAL A 28 11.93 -33.20 -1.89
C VAL A 28 11.91 -31.73 -1.50
N ALA A 29 12.90 -31.31 -0.71
CA ALA A 29 13.12 -29.93 -0.36
C ALA A 29 13.23 -29.13 -1.67
N ARG A 30 12.19 -28.37 -2.00
CA ARG A 30 12.26 -27.37 -3.06
C ARG A 30 13.21 -26.30 -2.54
N ASP A 31 14.46 -26.38 -2.99
CA ASP A 31 15.37 -25.25 -2.97
C ASP A 31 14.59 -24.05 -3.53
N ARG A 32 14.21 -23.12 -2.64
CA ARG A 32 13.69 -21.81 -3.07
C ARG A 32 14.89 -20.95 -3.47
N GLY A 33 15.77 -21.53 -4.27
CA GLY A 33 16.83 -20.83 -4.95
C GLY A 33 16.17 -19.68 -5.68
N ARG A 34 16.58 -18.48 -5.28
CA ARG A 34 16.20 -17.23 -5.93
C ARG A 34 16.49 -17.45 -7.41
N GLY A 35 15.45 -17.64 -8.22
CA GLY A 35 15.61 -17.88 -9.65
C GLY A 35 16.51 -16.79 -10.25
N PRO A 36 17.26 -17.09 -11.32
CA PRO A 36 18.23 -16.17 -11.88
C PRO A 36 17.56 -14.80 -12.12
N VAL A 37 18.08 -13.78 -11.43
CA VAL A 37 17.65 -12.40 -11.63
C VAL A 37 17.96 -12.08 -13.09
N ALA A 38 16.95 -11.72 -13.87
CA ALA A 38 17.10 -11.45 -15.29
C ALA A 38 18.28 -10.47 -15.51
N PRO A 39 19.34 -10.86 -16.24
CA PRO A 39 20.45 -9.96 -16.50
C PRO A 39 19.96 -8.87 -17.44
N GLY A 40 19.93 -7.62 -16.98
CA GLY A 40 19.59 -6.48 -17.86
C GLY A 40 18.82 -5.32 -17.24
N LEU A 41 18.37 -5.40 -15.99
CA LEU A 41 17.90 -4.19 -15.31
C LEU A 41 19.13 -3.32 -15.01
N LYS A 42 19.38 -2.34 -15.89
CA LYS A 42 20.34 -1.27 -15.64
C LYS A 42 20.05 -0.73 -14.24
N ARG A 43 21.06 -0.77 -13.36
CA ARG A 43 20.99 -0.11 -12.05
C ARG A 43 20.68 1.36 -12.33
N VAL A 44 19.42 1.74 -12.12
CA VAL A 44 19.01 3.14 -12.17
C VAL A 44 19.90 3.84 -11.14
N PRO A 45 20.59 4.95 -11.50
CA PRO A 45 21.39 5.68 -10.53
C PRO A 45 20.52 5.97 -9.31
N PRO A 46 21.09 5.98 -8.08
CA PRO A 46 20.31 6.24 -6.88
C PRO A 46 19.59 7.57 -7.08
N VAL A 47 18.28 7.48 -7.29
CA VAL A 47 17.44 8.67 -7.38
C VAL A 47 17.54 9.30 -6.00
N THR A 48 18.01 10.54 -5.93
CA THR A 48 18.07 11.33 -4.69
C THR A 48 16.66 11.72 -4.25
N GLY A 49 15.83 10.73 -3.97
CA GLY A 49 14.40 10.85 -3.72
C GLY A 49 13.76 9.50 -3.39
N LEU A 50 12.52 9.57 -2.92
CA LEU A 50 11.68 8.40 -2.67
C LEU A 50 10.70 8.21 -3.82
N THR A 51 10.28 6.97 -4.05
CA THR A 51 9.19 6.69 -4.98
C THR A 51 7.87 6.93 -4.26
N LEU A 52 7.19 8.02 -4.60
CA LEU A 52 5.83 8.28 -4.14
C LEU A 52 4.87 7.33 -4.86
N VAL A 53 4.08 6.60 -4.09
CA VAL A 53 2.98 5.76 -4.55
C VAL A 53 1.69 6.31 -3.98
N VAL A 54 0.73 6.63 -4.86
CA VAL A 54 -0.63 7.01 -4.45
C VAL A 54 -1.50 5.76 -4.49
N GLY A 55 -1.97 5.32 -3.32
CA GLY A 55 -2.64 4.03 -3.17
C GLY A 55 -3.76 4.04 -2.13
N GLN A 56 -4.45 2.92 -1.99
CA GLN A 56 -5.58 2.79 -1.08
C GLN A 56 -5.13 2.82 0.39
N SER A 57 -5.86 3.57 1.22
CA SER A 57 -5.80 3.38 2.67
C SER A 57 -6.48 2.06 3.08
N LEU A 58 -6.17 1.56 4.29
CA LEU A 58 -6.91 0.44 4.89
C LEU A 58 -8.34 0.82 5.27
N PHE A 59 -8.59 2.09 5.58
CA PHE A 59 -9.83 2.53 6.22
C PHE A 59 -10.88 3.05 5.22
N HIS A 60 -10.47 3.28 3.98
CA HIS A 60 -11.32 3.92 3.01
C HIS A 60 -11.33 3.14 1.70
N SER A 61 -12.51 3.05 1.06
CA SER A 61 -12.69 2.42 -0.24
C SER A 61 -13.55 3.33 -1.12
N GLY A 62 -12.90 3.98 -2.09
CA GLY A 62 -13.53 4.98 -2.96
C GLY A 62 -13.81 6.34 -2.27
N LYS A 63 -14.14 7.34 -3.10
CA LYS A 63 -14.28 8.75 -2.66
C LYS A 63 -15.51 9.02 -1.77
N LEU A 64 -16.53 8.17 -1.77
CA LEU A 64 -17.70 8.36 -0.88
C LEU A 64 -17.42 7.98 0.57
N SER A 65 -16.42 7.12 0.81
CA SER A 65 -16.08 6.66 2.17
C SER A 65 -15.58 7.79 3.08
N THR A 66 -15.02 8.86 2.50
CA THR A 66 -14.63 10.09 3.22
C THR A 66 -15.83 10.94 3.66
N ARG A 67 -17.07 10.54 3.34
CA ARG A 67 -18.31 11.14 3.88
C ARG A 67 -18.85 10.39 5.11
N SER A 68 -18.30 9.21 5.43
CA SER A 68 -18.72 8.44 6.59
C SER A 68 -18.12 9.02 7.87
N LYS A 69 -18.99 9.43 8.81
CA LYS A 69 -18.56 9.94 10.12
C LYS A 69 -17.67 8.95 10.86
N GLY A 70 -18.00 7.65 10.83
CA GLY A 70 -17.23 6.61 11.51
C GLY A 70 -15.84 6.40 10.89
N LEU A 71 -15.72 6.45 9.57
CA LEU A 71 -14.42 6.29 8.91
C LEU A 71 -13.54 7.53 9.11
N LEU A 72 -14.12 8.72 9.10
CA LEU A 72 -13.40 9.96 9.39
C LEU A 72 -12.87 10.02 10.83
N GLN A 73 -13.53 9.36 11.79
CA GLN A 73 -13.00 9.22 13.15
C GLN A 73 -11.71 8.37 13.19
N ILE A 74 -11.54 7.45 12.23
CA ILE A 74 -10.36 6.59 12.13
C ILE A 74 -9.26 7.28 11.32
N GLN A 75 -9.62 7.89 10.18
CA GLN A 75 -8.72 8.65 9.35
C GLN A 75 -9.45 9.84 8.71
N ALA A 76 -9.17 11.04 9.21
CA ALA A 76 -9.78 12.27 8.68
C ALA A 76 -8.97 12.90 7.52
N THR A 77 -7.67 12.61 7.45
CA THR A 77 -6.72 13.27 6.54
C THR A 77 -5.73 12.28 5.93
N GLY A 78 -5.07 12.73 4.86
CA GLY A 78 -3.92 12.05 4.28
C GLY A 78 -2.62 12.43 5.00
N ALA A 79 -1.78 11.42 5.26
CA ALA A 79 -0.42 11.59 5.74
C ALA A 79 0.52 10.71 4.89
N LEU A 80 1.76 11.16 4.72
CA LEU A 80 2.78 10.40 4.01
C LEU A 80 3.25 9.22 4.86
N GLY A 81 2.93 8.01 4.41
CA GLY A 81 3.46 6.78 4.96
C GLY A 81 4.94 6.61 4.60
N LEU A 82 5.81 6.52 5.60
CA LEU A 82 7.25 6.27 5.42
C LEU A 82 7.72 5.08 6.25
N ASN A 83 8.73 4.38 5.74
CA ASN A 83 9.47 3.42 6.55
C ASN A 83 10.31 4.16 7.61
N PRO A 84 10.40 3.66 8.86
CA PRO A 84 11.24 4.29 9.89
C PRO A 84 12.71 4.44 9.52
N ALA A 85 13.28 3.52 8.71
CA ALA A 85 14.66 3.61 8.26
C ALA A 85 14.89 4.79 7.29
N ASP A 86 13.96 5.01 6.35
CA ASP A 86 13.99 6.20 5.49
C ASP A 86 13.82 7.48 6.28
N ALA A 87 12.87 7.48 7.22
CA ALA A 87 12.62 8.64 8.08
C ALA A 87 13.87 8.98 8.93
N GLY A 88 14.55 7.97 9.48
CA GLY A 88 15.81 8.15 10.19
C GLY A 88 16.93 8.71 9.31
N ARG A 89 17.05 8.25 8.05
CA ARG A 89 18.00 8.80 7.07
C ARG A 89 17.72 10.26 6.73
N LEU A 90 16.44 10.65 6.75
CA LEU A 90 15.97 11.99 6.38
C LEU A 90 15.81 12.94 7.59
N GLY A 91 16.02 12.47 8.83
CA GLY A 91 15.82 13.27 10.04
C GLY A 91 14.34 13.64 10.29
N ILE A 92 13.42 12.78 9.87
CA ILE A 92 11.96 12.96 9.98
C ILE A 92 11.41 12.06 11.09
N ALA A 93 10.57 12.61 11.95
CA ALA A 93 9.83 11.90 13.00
C ALA A 93 8.36 11.65 12.60
N ASP A 94 7.67 10.76 13.33
CA ASP A 94 6.22 10.58 13.20
C ASP A 94 5.50 11.90 13.50
N GLY A 95 4.56 12.30 12.65
CA GLY A 95 3.80 13.55 12.78
C GLY A 95 4.52 14.80 12.26
N ASP A 96 5.79 14.72 11.88
CA ASP A 96 6.50 15.88 11.29
C ASP A 96 5.81 16.36 10.01
N CYS A 97 5.90 17.67 9.77
CA CYS A 97 5.47 18.29 8.53
C CYS A 97 6.60 18.19 7.50
N VAL A 98 6.26 17.77 6.27
CA VAL A 98 7.20 17.60 5.18
C VAL A 98 6.69 18.22 3.89
N ARG A 99 7.62 18.67 3.06
CA ARG A 99 7.38 19.06 1.68
C ARG A 99 7.85 17.94 0.76
N LEU A 100 6.96 17.53 -0.15
CA LEU A 100 7.29 16.66 -1.27
C LEU A 100 7.40 17.53 -2.52
N SER A 101 8.46 17.36 -3.31
CA SER A 101 8.65 18.13 -4.54
C SER A 101 9.29 17.33 -5.67
N ASN A 102 8.96 17.70 -6.91
CA ASN A 102 9.61 17.22 -8.12
C ASN A 102 9.48 18.28 -9.23
N GLY A 103 9.86 17.94 -10.47
CA GLY A 103 9.78 18.87 -11.60
C GLY A 103 8.36 19.31 -11.99
N LEU A 104 7.31 18.66 -11.48
CA LEU A 104 5.91 18.99 -11.78
C LEU A 104 5.29 19.93 -10.75
N GLY A 105 5.80 19.92 -9.51
CA GLY A 105 5.29 20.78 -8.45
C GLY A 105 5.75 20.38 -7.06
N GLN A 106 4.97 20.79 -6.07
CA GLN A 106 5.20 20.51 -4.65
C GLN A 106 3.89 20.36 -3.89
N MET A 107 3.93 19.64 -2.77
CA MET A 107 2.85 19.59 -1.77
C MET A 107 3.44 19.54 -0.36
N THR A 108 2.63 19.86 0.64
CA THR A 108 2.97 19.72 2.06
C THR A 108 2.02 18.74 2.73
N THR A 109 2.53 17.90 3.62
CA THR A 109 1.71 16.95 4.40
C THR A 109 2.42 16.56 5.69
N THR A 110 1.73 15.84 6.58
CA THR A 110 2.32 15.23 7.77
C THR A 110 2.81 13.82 7.47
N VAL A 111 3.75 13.32 8.27
CA VAL A 111 4.30 11.97 8.13
C VAL A 111 3.63 11.00 9.09
N LYS A 112 3.41 9.77 8.61
CA LYS A 112 3.10 8.61 9.44
C LYS A 112 4.15 7.52 9.23
N LEU A 113 4.85 7.12 10.28
CA LEU A 113 5.81 6.01 10.21
C LEU A 113 5.07 4.67 10.22
N LEU A 114 5.39 3.81 9.25
CA LEU A 114 4.70 2.55 9.01
C LEU A 114 5.72 1.48 8.57
N ASP A 115 5.96 0.48 9.41
CA ASP A 115 6.90 -0.63 9.11
C ASP A 115 6.52 -1.42 7.84
N ARG A 116 5.22 -1.43 7.52
CA ARG A 116 4.69 -2.11 6.32
C ARG A 116 5.04 -1.39 5.01
N VAL A 117 5.50 -0.13 5.06
CA VAL A 117 5.96 0.58 3.87
C VAL A 117 7.39 0.12 3.59
N PRO A 118 7.68 -0.44 2.40
CA PRO A 118 9.04 -0.83 2.04
C PRO A 118 9.99 0.38 2.00
N GLU A 119 11.26 0.15 2.33
CA GLU A 119 12.29 1.18 2.20
C GLU A 119 12.39 1.71 0.75
N GLY A 120 12.61 3.01 0.59
CA GLY A 120 12.66 3.72 -0.68
C GLY A 120 11.28 4.09 -1.25
N LEU A 121 10.19 3.67 -0.61
CA LEU A 121 8.82 4.04 -0.99
C LEU A 121 8.21 5.03 0.00
N ALA A 122 7.35 5.90 -0.53
CA ALA A 122 6.49 6.77 0.26
C ALA A 122 5.04 6.56 -0.19
N LEU A 123 4.16 6.15 0.72
CA LEU A 123 2.76 5.85 0.39
C LEU A 123 1.87 7.03 0.77
N PHE A 124 1.09 7.55 -0.18
CA PHE A 124 0.08 8.58 0.10
C PHE A 124 -1.33 8.05 -0.20
N PRO A 125 -2.31 8.23 0.70
CA PRO A 125 -3.65 7.69 0.51
C PRO A 125 -4.42 8.44 -0.59
N GLU A 126 -4.90 7.71 -1.61
CA GLU A 126 -5.54 8.26 -2.81
C GLU A 126 -6.86 8.98 -2.55
N HIS A 127 -7.45 8.75 -1.39
CA HIS A 127 -8.72 9.35 -0.98
C HIS A 127 -8.56 10.83 -0.65
N PHE A 128 -7.35 11.23 -0.25
CA PHE A 128 -6.96 12.58 0.17
C PHE A 128 -5.93 13.22 -0.78
N ASP A 129 -5.82 12.72 -2.02
CA ASP A 129 -4.76 13.01 -2.98
C ASP A 129 -4.89 14.31 -3.78
N GLU A 130 -5.78 15.22 -3.40
CA GLU A 130 -6.06 16.44 -4.17
C GLU A 130 -4.77 17.24 -4.45
N ASP A 131 -3.96 17.44 -3.42
CA ASP A 131 -2.67 18.12 -3.57
C ASP A 131 -1.60 17.23 -4.20
N ALA A 132 -1.68 15.91 -3.99
CA ALA A 132 -0.73 14.95 -4.52
C ALA A 132 -0.75 14.81 -6.03
N ARG A 133 -1.89 15.09 -6.65
CA ARG A 133 -2.07 15.10 -8.11
C ARG A 133 -1.11 16.05 -8.82
N ARG A 134 -0.64 17.13 -8.14
CA ARG A 134 0.33 18.08 -8.72
C ARG A 134 1.73 17.46 -8.94
N LEU A 135 2.02 16.32 -8.32
CA LEU A 135 3.30 15.61 -8.47
C LEU A 135 3.25 14.47 -9.49
N LEU A 136 2.06 14.11 -9.97
CA LEU A 136 1.85 12.91 -10.79
C LEU A 136 1.73 13.28 -12.27
N SER A 137 2.49 12.58 -13.11
CA SER A 137 2.29 12.58 -14.57
C SER A 137 1.45 11.38 -14.99
N VAL A 138 0.67 11.56 -16.06
CA VAL A 138 -0.02 10.45 -16.73
C VAL A 138 0.81 10.03 -17.93
N SER A 139 1.16 8.75 -18.02
CA SER A 139 1.73 8.14 -19.22
C SER A 139 0.82 7.02 -19.70
N THR A 140 0.62 6.90 -21.01
CA THR A 140 -0.25 5.88 -21.59
C THR A 140 0.57 4.77 -22.24
N ASP A 141 0.20 3.52 -22.01
CA ASP A 141 0.80 2.37 -22.66
C ASP A 141 0.56 2.42 -24.18
N PRO A 142 1.60 2.33 -25.03
CA PRO A 142 1.43 2.49 -26.48
C PRO A 142 0.63 1.36 -27.13
N GLN A 143 0.58 0.16 -26.52
CA GLN A 143 -0.11 -0.99 -27.09
C GLN A 143 -1.56 -1.09 -26.61
N THR A 144 -1.75 -1.06 -25.30
CA THR A 144 -3.04 -1.29 -24.63
C THR A 144 -3.83 -0.01 -24.40
N GLN A 145 -3.19 1.16 -24.56
CA GLN A 145 -3.75 2.47 -24.25
C GLN A 145 -4.16 2.65 -22.77
N VAL A 146 -3.64 1.79 -21.88
CA VAL A 146 -3.89 1.87 -20.43
C VAL A 146 -3.04 3.00 -19.81
N PRO A 147 -3.63 3.90 -19.01
CA PRO A 147 -2.88 4.97 -18.35
C PRO A 147 -2.21 4.50 -17.05
N TYR A 148 -0.97 4.97 -16.83
CA TYR A 148 -0.20 4.86 -15.59
C TYR A 148 -0.03 6.25 -14.98
N PHE A 149 -0.44 6.41 -13.71
CA PHE A 149 -0.50 7.74 -13.08
C PHE A 149 -0.43 7.72 -11.55
N LYS A 150 -0.01 6.60 -10.93
CA LYS A 150 -0.02 6.44 -9.47
C LYS A 150 1.36 6.45 -8.82
N THR A 151 2.40 6.70 -9.59
CA THR A 151 3.79 6.66 -9.10
C THR A 151 4.61 7.80 -9.66
N THR A 152 5.49 8.37 -8.85
CA THR A 152 6.44 9.42 -9.28
C THR A 152 7.64 9.46 -8.34
N GLN A 153 8.74 10.08 -8.78
CA GLN A 153 9.90 10.34 -7.91
C GLN A 153 9.71 11.69 -7.22
N VAL A 154 9.99 11.74 -5.91
CA VAL A 154 9.86 12.96 -5.11
C VAL A 154 11.05 13.16 -4.17
N LYS A 155 11.39 14.41 -3.91
CA LYS A 155 12.28 14.79 -2.83
C LYS A 155 11.50 14.93 -1.52
N VAL A 156 12.02 14.23 -0.51
CA VAL A 156 11.73 14.21 0.94
C VAL A 156 12.28 15.38 1.76
N GLU A 157 11.57 16.45 2.13
CA GLU A 157 12.16 17.50 2.99
C GLU A 157 11.31 17.83 4.22
N LYS A 158 11.91 17.79 5.43
CA LYS A 158 11.29 18.31 6.65
C LYS A 158 11.13 19.83 6.56
N ILE A 159 10.00 20.34 7.03
CA ILE A 159 9.77 21.78 7.17
C ILE A 159 9.45 22.11 8.64
N GLU A 160 9.95 23.25 9.11
CA GLU A 160 9.60 23.75 10.44
C GLU A 160 8.23 24.42 10.39
N ASN A 161 7.33 24.03 11.31
CA ASN A 161 6.09 24.76 11.52
C ASN A 161 6.44 26.05 12.27
N ARG A 162 6.21 27.20 11.63
CA ARG A 162 6.29 28.52 12.25
C ARG A 162 4.94 28.96 12.77
#